data_AF-A0A2W7AXX5-F1
#
_entry.id   AF-A0A2W7AXX5-F1
#
_cell.length_a   1.000
_cell.length_b   1.000
_cell.length_c   1.000
_cell.angle_alpha   90.00
_cell.angle_beta   90.00
_cell.angle_gamma   90.00
#
_symmetry.space_group_name_H-M   'P 1'
#
loop_
_entity.id
_entity.type
_entity.pdbx_description
1 polymer ?
#
loop_
_entity_poly.entity_id
_entity_poly.type
_entity_poly.pdbx_seq_one_letter_code
_entity_poly.pdbx_strand_id
1 'polypeptide(L)'
;MYTPQEILDAAKAILPVLPKLLDEPTANQLQAQLNTHLATQDIAQIWETLERSPQTRRWRSKYLKQAVANRSGSQLAGDMVAQPSGIIYACPHCDYRDVVFLLGMDPDPCPDHPDAVLHRI
;
A
#
# COMPACT_ATOMS: atom_id res chain seq x y z
N MET A 1 -6.63 -10.66 13.43
CA MET A 1 -7.37 -11.10 12.22
C MET A 1 -8.00 -9.88 11.60
N TYR A 2 -7.88 -9.69 10.28
CA TYR A 2 -8.53 -8.59 9.57
C TYR A 2 -10.01 -8.94 9.31
N THR A 3 -10.87 -7.96 9.39
CA THR A 3 -12.31 -8.12 9.12
C THR A 3 -12.56 -8.31 7.62
N PRO A 4 -13.64 -9.01 7.24
CA PRO A 4 -14.09 -9.10 5.85
C PRO A 4 -14.16 -7.75 5.15
N GLN A 5 -14.60 -6.72 5.87
CA GLN A 5 -14.78 -5.38 5.34
C GLN A 5 -13.45 -4.67 5.04
N GLU A 6 -12.43 -4.86 5.89
CA GLU A 6 -11.07 -4.35 5.64
C GLU A 6 -10.40 -5.02 4.44
N ILE A 7 -10.67 -6.31 4.24
CA ILE A 7 -10.15 -7.06 3.08
C ILE A 7 -10.81 -6.54 1.80
N LEU A 8 -12.12 -6.27 1.84
CA LEU A 8 -12.84 -5.65 0.72
C LEU A 8 -12.35 -4.23 0.43
N ASP A 9 -12.11 -3.42 1.46
CA ASP A 9 -11.59 -2.06 1.28
C ASP A 9 -10.15 -2.09 0.74
N ALA A 10 -9.30 -2.99 1.24
CA ALA A 10 -7.96 -3.20 0.70
C ALA A 10 -7.98 -3.68 -0.76
N ALA A 11 -8.90 -4.57 -1.11
CA ALA A 11 -9.10 -5.00 -2.48
C ALA A 11 -9.56 -3.84 -3.37
N LYS A 12 -10.52 -3.03 -2.93
CA LYS A 12 -10.98 -1.85 -3.68
C LYS A 12 -9.89 -0.78 -3.83
N ALA A 13 -9.09 -0.58 -2.80
CA ALA A 13 -8.02 0.39 -2.81
C ALA A 13 -6.78 -0.09 -3.57
N ILE A 14 -6.54 -1.41 -3.65
CA ILE A 14 -5.47 -1.95 -4.49
C ILE A 14 -5.86 -1.89 -5.96
N LEU A 15 -7.14 -1.99 -6.34
CA LEU A 15 -7.56 -1.95 -7.75
C LEU A 15 -6.89 -0.82 -8.56
N PRO A 16 -6.94 0.46 -8.15
CA PRO A 16 -6.28 1.54 -8.88
C PRO A 16 -4.75 1.56 -8.74
N VAL A 17 -4.18 0.79 -7.80
CA VAL A 17 -2.73 0.73 -7.52
C VAL A 17 -2.08 -0.55 -8.07
N LEU A 18 -2.84 -1.60 -8.37
CA LEU A 18 -2.40 -2.84 -9.03
C LEU A 18 -1.57 -2.55 -10.28
N PRO A 19 -2.03 -1.72 -11.24
CA PRO A 19 -1.23 -1.39 -12.42
C PRO A 19 0.04 -0.58 -12.10
N LYS A 20 0.20 -0.05 -10.88
CA LYS A 20 1.44 0.61 -10.40
C LYS A 20 2.35 -0.33 -9.60
N LEU A 21 1.87 -1.53 -9.24
CA LEU A 21 2.58 -2.51 -8.44
C LEU A 21 3.06 -3.72 -9.23
N LEU A 22 2.35 -4.04 -10.32
CA LEU A 22 2.46 -5.27 -11.12
C LEU A 22 2.51 -4.94 -12.62
N ASP A 23 2.97 -5.90 -13.42
CA ASP A 23 2.98 -5.82 -14.88
C ASP A 23 1.56 -5.75 -15.47
N GLU A 24 1.35 -4.96 -16.52
CA GLU A 24 0.04 -4.70 -17.13
C GLU A 24 -0.83 -5.95 -17.43
N PRO A 25 -0.33 -7.04 -18.06
CA PRO A 25 -1.14 -8.24 -18.27
C PRO A 25 -1.49 -8.95 -16.95
N THR A 26 -0.55 -8.97 -16.00
CA THR A 26 -0.74 -9.58 -14.67
C THR A 26 -1.69 -8.73 -13.82
N ALA A 27 -1.57 -7.41 -13.88
CA ALA A 27 -2.42 -6.45 -13.20
C ALA A 27 -3.84 -6.48 -13.74
N ASN A 28 -4.05 -6.55 -15.06
CA ASN A 28 -5.37 -6.67 -15.69
C ASN A 28 -6.03 -8.00 -15.34
N GLN A 29 -5.27 -9.10 -15.36
CA GLN A 29 -5.78 -10.40 -14.95
C GLN A 29 -6.15 -10.42 -13.46
N LEU A 30 -5.30 -9.88 -12.58
CA LEU A 30 -5.59 -9.73 -11.16
C LEU A 30 -6.77 -8.80 -10.90
N GLN A 31 -6.90 -7.70 -11.64
CA GLN A 31 -8.04 -6.78 -11.55
C GLN A 31 -9.35 -7.46 -11.96
N ALA A 32 -9.37 -8.20 -13.07
CA ALA A 32 -10.55 -8.93 -13.52
C ALA A 32 -10.97 -10.00 -12.51
N GLN A 33 -10.00 -10.72 -11.94
CA GLN A 33 -10.21 -11.68 -10.86
C GLN A 33 -10.74 -10.98 -9.60
N LEU A 34 -10.08 -9.93 -9.13
CA LEU A 34 -10.51 -9.15 -7.96
C LEU A 34 -11.90 -8.54 -8.15
N ASN A 35 -12.22 -8.00 -9.32
CA ASN A 35 -13.56 -7.45 -9.61
C ASN A 35 -14.64 -8.54 -9.58
N THR A 36 -14.34 -9.73 -10.11
CA THR A 36 -15.25 -10.89 -10.05
C THR A 36 -15.48 -11.30 -8.60
N HIS A 37 -14.41 -11.45 -7.81
CA HIS A 37 -14.51 -11.83 -6.40
C HIS A 37 -15.13 -10.74 -5.53
N LEU A 38 -14.95 -9.45 -5.87
CA LEU A 38 -15.61 -8.32 -5.22
C LEU A 38 -17.12 -8.31 -5.48
N ALA A 39 -17.55 -8.68 -6.70
CA ALA A 39 -18.97 -8.79 -7.04
C ALA A 39 -19.66 -9.93 -6.28
N THR A 40 -18.96 -11.06 -6.09
CA THR A 40 -19.46 -12.20 -5.30
C THR A 40 -19.22 -12.04 -3.79
N GLN A 41 -18.54 -10.97 -3.36
CA GLN A 41 -18.09 -10.74 -1.99
C GLN A 41 -17.34 -11.94 -1.39
N ASP A 42 -16.59 -12.66 -2.23
CA ASP A 42 -15.83 -13.84 -1.82
C ASP A 42 -14.49 -13.44 -1.20
N ILE A 43 -14.52 -13.23 0.11
CA ILE A 43 -13.39 -12.76 0.92
C ILE A 43 -12.20 -13.71 0.84
N ALA A 44 -12.45 -15.03 0.80
CA ALA A 44 -11.40 -16.03 0.77
C ALA A 44 -10.61 -15.94 -0.54
N GLN A 45 -11.32 -15.87 -1.66
CA GLN A 45 -10.70 -15.73 -2.98
C GLN A 45 -10.02 -14.37 -3.18
N ILE A 46 -10.60 -13.28 -2.65
CA ILE A 46 -9.94 -11.96 -2.63
C ILE A 46 -8.60 -12.04 -1.88
N TRP A 47 -8.61 -12.65 -0.70
CA TRP A 47 -7.41 -12.76 0.14
C TRP A 47 -6.32 -13.58 -0.54
N GLU A 48 -6.69 -14.73 -1.11
CA GLU A 48 -5.80 -15.61 -1.86
C GLU A 48 -5.22 -14.92 -3.10
N THR A 49 -6.04 -14.16 -3.82
CA THR A 49 -5.62 -13.38 -4.99
C THR A 49 -4.57 -12.33 -4.62
N LEU A 50 -4.73 -11.65 -3.47
CA LEU A 50 -3.74 -10.67 -2.98
C LEU A 50 -2.48 -11.34 -2.41
N GLU A 51 -2.54 -12.61 -2.01
CA GLU A 51 -1.40 -13.37 -1.47
C GLU A 51 -0.52 -13.96 -2.57
N ARG A 52 -1.09 -14.21 -3.75
CA ARG A 52 -0.40 -14.79 -4.91
C ARG A 52 0.82 -14.00 -5.36
N SER A 53 0.78 -12.67 -5.30
CA SER A 53 1.92 -11.84 -5.68
C SER A 53 2.68 -11.29 -4.46
N PRO A 54 4.03 -11.31 -4.45
CA PRO A 54 4.84 -10.67 -3.43
C PRO A 54 4.59 -9.16 -3.32
N GLN A 55 4.32 -8.49 -4.44
CA GLN A 55 4.09 -7.04 -4.49
C GLN A 55 2.73 -6.68 -3.89
N THR A 56 1.67 -7.41 -4.26
CA THR A 56 0.35 -7.25 -3.66
C THR A 56 0.36 -7.65 -2.20
N ARG A 57 1.16 -8.65 -1.81
CA ARG A 57 1.36 -9.02 -0.41
C ARG A 57 2.05 -7.90 0.38
N ARG A 58 3.10 -7.28 -0.17
CA ARG A 58 3.78 -6.11 0.44
C ARG A 58 2.85 -4.92 0.54
N TRP A 59 2.15 -4.59 -0.54
CA TRP A 59 1.18 -3.50 -0.60
C TRP A 59 0.03 -3.72 0.37
N ARG A 60 -0.60 -4.90 0.35
CA ARG A 60 -1.69 -5.30 1.25
C ARG A 60 -1.23 -5.18 2.69
N SER A 61 -0.05 -5.71 2.99
CA SER A 61 0.53 -5.64 4.33
C SER A 61 0.70 -4.18 4.77
N LYS A 62 1.14 -3.29 3.88
CA LYS A 62 1.28 -1.86 4.19
C LYS A 62 -0.05 -1.12 4.28
N TYR A 63 -0.98 -1.37 3.36
CA TYR A 63 -2.30 -0.77 3.30
C TYR A 63 -3.13 -1.16 4.52
N LEU A 64 -3.19 -2.46 4.86
CA LEU A 64 -3.90 -2.94 6.05
C LEU A 64 -3.24 -2.43 7.33
N LYS A 65 -1.91 -2.41 7.41
CA LYS A 65 -1.20 -1.78 8.55
C LYS A 65 -1.57 -0.31 8.70
N GLN A 66 -1.74 0.42 7.60
CA GLN A 66 -2.13 1.84 7.63
C GLN A 66 -3.61 2.06 7.92
N ALA A 67 -4.52 1.22 7.41
CA ALA A 67 -5.95 1.30 7.68
C ALA A 67 -6.27 1.12 9.17
N VAL A 68 -5.54 0.22 9.85
CA VAL A 68 -5.61 0.06 11.31
C VAL A 68 -5.08 1.31 12.04
N ALA A 69 -3.98 1.90 11.55
CA ALA A 69 -3.38 3.11 12.14
C ALA A 69 -4.32 4.32 12.08
N ASN A 70 -5.06 4.51 10.98
CA ASN A 70 -6.02 5.62 10.83
C ASN A 70 -7.26 5.50 11.75
N ARG A 71 -7.66 4.30 12.19
CA ARG A 71 -8.84 4.12 13.06
C ARG A 71 -8.60 4.47 14.53
N SER A 72 -7.35 4.56 14.97
CA SER A 72 -6.98 4.84 16.37
C SER A 72 -6.65 6.33 16.63
N GLY A 73 -6.87 7.21 15.65
CA GLY A 73 -6.60 8.64 15.77
C GLY A 73 -7.61 9.35 16.67
N SER A 74 -7.30 9.49 17.96
CA SER A 74 -7.91 10.50 18.82
C SER A 74 -7.48 11.87 18.30
N GLN A 75 -8.33 12.49 17.48
CA GLN A 75 -8.12 13.83 16.92
C GLN A 75 -8.42 14.89 17.99
N LEU A 76 -7.39 15.60 18.46
CA LEU A 76 -7.59 16.90 19.11
C LEU A 76 -7.73 17.97 18.02
N ALA A 77 -8.70 18.85 18.24
CA ALA A 77 -9.26 19.73 17.23
C ALA A 77 -8.34 20.89 16.83
N GLY A 78 -8.18 21.08 15.51
CA GLY A 78 -7.67 22.32 14.92
C GLY A 78 -6.46 22.15 14.01
N ASP A 79 -6.61 21.48 12.86
CA ASP A 79 -5.99 21.99 11.63
C ASP A 79 -6.52 21.29 10.36
N MET A 80 -6.37 22.01 9.25
CA MET A 80 -7.14 21.99 8.00
C MET A 80 -7.13 20.69 7.18
N VAL A 81 -8.25 20.44 6.50
CA VAL A 81 -8.43 19.40 5.49
C VAL A 81 -7.72 19.76 4.17
N ALA A 82 -6.69 18.99 3.76
CA ALA A 82 -6.23 18.89 2.35
C ALA A 82 -5.32 17.66 2.04
N GLN A 83 -5.84 16.72 1.21
CA GLN A 83 -5.22 15.69 0.33
C GLN A 83 -4.08 14.73 0.81
N PRO A 84 -4.09 13.44 0.38
CA PRO A 84 -3.04 12.47 0.76
C PRO A 84 -1.74 12.76 -0.01
N SER A 85 -0.74 13.27 0.70
CA SER A 85 0.49 13.87 0.17
C SER A 85 1.69 12.94 0.12
N GLY A 86 2.45 13.11 -0.96
CA GLY A 86 3.83 12.69 -1.24
C GLY A 86 4.96 12.83 -0.17
N ILE A 87 5.06 12.06 0.92
CA ILE A 87 6.32 11.73 1.68
C ILE A 87 7.56 11.31 0.82
N ILE A 88 8.48 12.22 0.54
CA ILE A 88 9.85 11.93 0.03
C ILE A 88 10.74 11.48 1.22
N TYR A 89 11.93 10.93 0.99
CA TYR A 89 12.98 10.40 1.87
C TYR A 89 14.32 10.60 1.14
N ALA A 90 15.45 10.69 1.83
CA ALA A 90 16.75 11.15 1.33
C ALA A 90 17.89 10.64 2.20
N CYS A 91 18.77 9.79 1.68
CA CYS A 91 19.96 9.34 2.36
C CYS A 91 20.80 10.53 2.89
N PRO A 92 21.34 10.45 4.13
CA PRO A 92 22.18 11.49 4.72
C PRO A 92 23.66 11.40 4.30
N HIS A 93 24.08 10.24 3.81
CA HIS A 93 25.49 9.94 3.54
C HIS A 93 25.84 10.03 2.05
N CYS A 94 24.84 10.17 1.19
CA CYS A 94 24.97 10.39 -0.24
C CYS A 94 23.67 11.04 -0.74
N ASP A 95 23.61 11.48 -1.99
CA ASP A 95 22.44 12.20 -2.53
C ASP A 95 21.20 11.30 -2.83
N TYR A 96 21.09 10.09 -2.27
CA TYR A 96 20.00 9.12 -2.55
C TYR A 96 18.66 9.55 -1.94
N ARG A 97 17.49 9.21 -2.52
CA ARG A 97 16.13 9.65 -2.09
C ARG A 97 15.02 8.63 -2.43
N ASP A 98 13.97 8.53 -1.61
CA ASP A 98 12.88 7.56 -1.75
C ASP A 98 11.52 8.07 -1.26
N VAL A 99 10.40 7.78 -1.92
CA VAL A 99 9.18 8.56 -1.83
C VAL A 99 8.02 7.60 -1.53
N VAL A 100 7.69 7.46 -0.24
CA VAL A 100 6.69 6.51 0.28
C VAL A 100 5.30 7.08 0.23
N PHE A 101 4.74 6.85 -0.93
CA PHE A 101 3.33 6.85 -1.09
C PHE A 101 2.91 5.43 -0.94
N LEU A 102 1.67 5.29 -1.17
CA LEU A 102 1.12 4.43 -2.19
C LEU A 102 -0.30 4.40 -1.65
N LEU A 103 -0.54 4.00 -0.42
CA LEU A 103 0.33 3.07 0.24
C LEU A 103 0.10 1.70 -0.38
N GLY A 104 1.08 0.81 -0.49
CA GLY A 104 2.36 0.86 0.18
C GLY A 104 3.52 0.26 -0.58
N MET A 105 4.55 1.09 -0.77
CA MET A 105 5.91 0.61 -0.76
C MET A 105 6.69 1.34 0.31
N ASP A 106 7.69 0.64 0.85
CA ASP A 106 8.64 1.19 1.81
C ASP A 106 9.70 1.85 0.96
N PRO A 107 10.40 2.83 1.54
CA PRO A 107 11.54 3.32 0.86
C PRO A 107 12.61 2.22 0.96
N ASP A 108 13.07 1.74 -0.18
CA ASP A 108 14.10 0.73 -0.22
C ASP A 108 15.38 1.27 0.47
N PRO A 109 16.05 0.45 1.29
CA PRO A 109 17.28 0.87 1.97
C PRO A 109 18.35 1.30 0.95
N CYS A 110 19.19 2.25 1.33
CA CYS A 110 20.23 2.81 0.45
C CYS A 110 21.28 1.74 0.09
N PRO A 111 21.70 1.55 -1.17
CA PRO A 111 22.59 0.44 -1.53
C PRO A 111 24.05 0.62 -1.07
N ASP A 112 24.55 1.86 -1.06
CA ASP A 112 25.87 2.20 -0.52
C ASP A 112 25.89 2.24 1.00
N HIS A 113 24.69 2.41 1.58
CA HIS A 113 24.47 2.45 3.00
C HIS A 113 23.19 1.68 3.36
N PRO A 114 23.19 0.34 3.24
CA PRO A 114 21.98 -0.47 3.48
C PRO A 114 21.49 -0.34 4.92
N ASP A 115 22.40 0.10 5.81
CA ASP A 115 22.19 0.42 7.21
C ASP A 115 21.82 1.89 7.47
N ALA A 116 21.88 2.75 6.44
CA ALA A 116 21.51 4.15 6.57
C ALA A 116 20.06 4.41 6.21
N VAL A 117 19.50 5.29 7.02
CA VAL A 117 18.10 5.66 6.96
C VAL A 117 17.95 6.81 5.97
N LEU A 118 17.19 6.61 4.90
CA LEU A 118 16.72 7.73 4.09
C LEU A 118 15.86 8.68 4.95
N HIS A 119 16.04 10.00 4.79
CA HIS A 119 15.40 11.11 5.50
C HIS A 119 14.43 11.91 4.65
N ARG A 120 13.20 12.05 5.12
CA ARG A 120 12.17 12.82 4.42
C ARG A 120 12.57 14.26 4.07
N ILE A 121 12.19 14.68 2.87
CA ILE A 121 12.31 16.07 2.39
C ILE A 121 11.00 16.60 1.79
#